data_AF-A0AAV0BMX5-F1
#
_entry.id   AF-A0AAV0BMX5-F1
#
_cell.length_a   1.000
_cell.length_b   1.000
_cell.length_c   1.000
_cell.angle_alpha   90.00
_cell.angle_beta   90.00
_cell.angle_gamma   90.00
#
_symmetry.space_group_name_H-M   'P 1'
#
loop_
_entity.id
_entity.type
_entity.pdbx_description
1 polymer ?
#
loop_
_entity_poly.entity_id
_entity_poly.type
_entity_poly.pdbx_seq_one_letter_code
_entity_poly.pdbx_strand_id
1 'polypeptide(L)'
;SSSKIAGPNTPLFSTCSDPASKFSALQAIKHWISTGIPAKKMILGIPSYGYAYTLKLNKLTETKFSGDSKKTSHLFQSTTGVPPKAGKTANVGGDKDACGNVNPPGGQWLFKELSGTKKLTSNAKKGLGGFERHYNSCTQTPFIFNPETHSLISYDDPTSFRAKAKFVLRHGL
;
A
#
# COMPACT_ATOMS: atom_id res chain seq x y z
N SER A 1 -2.63 -5.73 -15.51
CA SER A 1 -2.04 -4.39 -15.66
C SER A 1 -1.15 -4.13 -14.45
N SER A 2 0.16 -4.04 -14.66
CA SER A 2 1.15 -3.72 -13.63
C SER A 2 1.35 -2.21 -13.57
N SER A 3 1.14 -1.61 -12.40
CA SER A 3 1.18 -0.16 -12.24
C SER A 3 2.57 0.40 -12.55
N LYS A 4 2.63 1.43 -13.39
CA LYS A 4 3.87 2.18 -13.71
C LYS A 4 4.38 3.01 -12.52
N ILE A 5 3.55 3.19 -11.49
CA ILE A 5 3.83 4.01 -10.31
C ILE A 5 3.52 3.18 -9.06
N ALA A 6 4.46 3.12 -8.13
CA ALA A 6 4.25 2.50 -6.82
C ALA A 6 3.25 3.33 -6.01
N GLY A 7 2.41 2.68 -5.22
CA GLY A 7 1.37 3.37 -4.47
C GLY A 7 0.90 2.59 -3.26
N PRO A 8 0.05 3.21 -2.42
CA PRO A 8 -0.52 2.55 -1.27
C PRO A 8 -1.53 1.48 -1.71
N ASN A 9 -1.53 0.33 -1.03
CA ASN A 9 -2.56 -0.69 -1.23
C ASN A 9 -3.93 -0.21 -0.69
N THR A 10 -3.97 0.28 0.56
CA THR A 10 -5.21 0.79 1.16
C THR A 10 -5.04 2.18 1.79
N PRO A 11 -4.93 3.24 0.97
CA PRO A 11 -4.80 4.60 1.47
C PRO A 11 -6.03 5.05 2.26
N LEU A 12 -5.82 5.65 3.43
CA LEU A 12 -6.89 6.32 4.17
C LEU A 12 -7.31 7.61 3.46
N PHE A 13 -6.34 8.38 2.96
CA PHE A 13 -6.56 9.59 2.16
C PHE A 13 -5.78 9.55 0.85
N SER A 14 -6.24 10.32 -0.14
CA SER A 14 -5.68 10.41 -1.49
C SER A 14 -5.00 11.76 -1.76
N THR A 15 -4.59 12.47 -0.70
CA THR A 15 -4.09 13.86 -0.78
C THR A 15 -2.78 14.00 -1.57
N CYS A 16 -2.00 12.92 -1.68
CA CYS A 16 -0.78 12.85 -2.50
C CYS A 16 -0.92 11.93 -3.73
N SER A 17 -2.13 11.40 -3.98
CA SER A 17 -2.41 10.54 -5.14
C SER A 17 -2.57 11.34 -6.43
N ASP A 18 -2.56 10.64 -7.56
CA ASP A 18 -2.79 11.17 -8.90
C ASP A 18 -4.05 12.07 -8.91
N PRO A 19 -3.97 13.33 -9.39
CA PRO A 19 -5.14 14.19 -9.54
C PRO A 19 -6.27 13.55 -10.35
N ALA A 20 -5.94 12.76 -11.37
CA ALA A 20 -6.87 12.08 -12.26
C ALA A 20 -7.34 10.72 -11.71
N SER A 21 -6.74 10.20 -10.64
CA SER A 21 -7.05 8.87 -10.09
C SER A 21 -6.90 8.85 -8.57
N LYS A 22 -7.88 9.44 -7.90
CA LYS A 22 -7.94 9.49 -6.43
C LYS A 22 -8.76 8.31 -5.90
N PHE A 23 -8.09 7.31 -5.35
CA PHE A 23 -8.74 6.22 -4.61
C PHE A 23 -8.32 6.24 -3.14
N SER A 24 -9.28 6.16 -2.21
CA SER A 24 -9.03 6.08 -0.77
C SER A 24 -10.25 5.62 0.01
N ALA A 25 -10.02 5.10 1.23
CA ALA A 25 -11.09 4.72 2.14
C ALA A 25 -12.03 5.91 2.44
N LEU A 26 -11.50 7.12 2.64
CA LEU A 26 -12.32 8.31 2.87
C LEU A 26 -13.27 8.58 1.69
N GLN A 27 -12.79 8.47 0.46
CA GLN A 27 -13.62 8.72 -0.72
C GLN A 27 -14.73 7.67 -0.86
N ALA A 28 -14.40 6.40 -0.63
CA ALA A 28 -15.39 5.32 -0.64
C ALA A 28 -16.47 5.55 0.42
N ILE A 29 -16.09 5.89 1.65
CA ILE A 29 -17.02 6.16 2.75
C ILE A 29 -17.93 7.35 2.42
N LYS A 30 -17.36 8.47 1.93
CA LYS A 30 -18.15 9.64 1.51
C LYS A 30 -19.16 9.29 0.42
N HIS A 31 -18.73 8.47 -0.56
CA HIS A 31 -19.61 8.03 -1.63
C HIS A 31 -20.78 7.20 -1.08
N TRP A 32 -20.53 6.19 -0.26
CA TRP A 32 -21.60 5.38 0.33
C TRP A 32 -22.57 6.19 1.21
N ILE A 33 -22.05 7.14 2.01
CA ILE A 33 -22.90 8.05 2.78
C ILE A 33 -23.79 8.88 1.85
N SER A 34 -23.24 9.39 0.75
CA SER A 34 -24.01 10.17 -0.23
C SER A 34 -25.15 9.38 -0.90
N THR A 35 -25.03 8.05 -0.94
CA THR A 35 -26.09 7.13 -1.43
C THR A 35 -27.11 6.74 -0.35
N GLY A 36 -26.99 7.27 0.87
CA GLY A 36 -27.92 7.03 1.97
C GLY A 36 -27.54 5.91 2.93
N ILE A 37 -26.37 5.27 2.77
CA ILE A 37 -25.91 4.26 3.73
C ILE A 37 -25.43 4.96 5.01
N PRO A 38 -26.01 4.66 6.19
CA PRO A 38 -25.57 5.26 7.45
C PRO A 38 -24.14 4.81 7.81
N ALA A 39 -23.31 5.74 8.30
CA ALA A 39 -21.93 5.46 8.70
C ALA A 39 -21.82 4.26 9.66
N LYS A 40 -22.67 4.22 10.69
CA LYS A 40 -22.75 3.14 11.72
C LYS A 40 -23.07 1.74 11.20
N LYS A 41 -23.31 1.57 9.90
CA LYS A 41 -23.53 0.28 9.23
C LYS A 41 -22.35 -0.12 8.33
N MET A 42 -21.25 0.65 8.34
CA MET A 42 -20.09 0.43 7.49
C MET A 42 -18.94 -0.19 8.28
N ILE A 43 -18.24 -1.16 7.67
CA ILE A 43 -17.03 -1.74 8.23
C ILE A 43 -15.84 -1.32 7.36
N LEU A 44 -14.83 -0.71 7.96
CA LEU A 44 -13.59 -0.37 7.27
C LEU A 44 -12.66 -1.59 7.20
N GLY A 45 -12.48 -2.14 6.01
CA GLY A 45 -11.51 -3.20 5.75
C GLY A 45 -10.07 -2.71 5.91
N ILE A 46 -9.24 -3.52 6.57
CA ILE A 46 -7.81 -3.27 6.75
C ILE A 46 -7.05 -4.53 6.33
N PRO A 47 -6.24 -4.50 5.25
CA PRO A 47 -5.55 -5.68 4.75
C PRO A 47 -4.34 -6.00 5.63
N SER A 48 -4.13 -7.29 5.91
CA SER A 48 -2.91 -7.82 6.53
C SER A 48 -1.86 -8.23 5.49
N TYR A 49 -1.81 -7.52 4.36
CA TYR A 49 -0.89 -7.75 3.26
C TYR A 49 -0.56 -6.46 2.52
N GLY A 50 0.51 -6.50 1.73
CA GLY A 50 0.98 -5.43 0.87
C GLY A 50 1.33 -5.90 -0.53
N TYR A 51 1.78 -4.96 -1.36
CA TYR A 51 2.27 -5.22 -2.71
C TYR A 51 3.69 -4.70 -2.88
N ALA A 52 4.50 -5.51 -3.53
CA ALA A 52 5.87 -5.22 -3.88
C ALA A 52 5.98 -4.65 -5.30
N TYR A 53 6.96 -3.79 -5.50
CA TYR A 53 7.32 -3.15 -6.76
C TYR A 53 8.83 -3.18 -6.93
N THR A 54 9.29 -3.27 -8.18
CA THR A 54 10.69 -3.01 -8.53
C THR A 54 10.79 -1.58 -9.07
N LEU A 55 11.54 -0.73 -8.39
CA LEU A 55 11.73 0.67 -8.79
C LEU A 55 12.76 0.80 -9.92
N LYS A 56 12.59 1.81 -10.77
CA LYS A 56 13.59 2.14 -11.80
C LYS A 56 14.88 2.71 -11.20
N LEU A 57 14.75 3.42 -10.07
CA LEU A 57 15.87 4.05 -9.37
C LEU A 57 16.16 3.31 -8.07
N ASN A 58 17.43 3.31 -7.67
CA ASN A 58 17.93 2.78 -6.40
C ASN A 58 17.79 3.76 -5.23
N LYS A 59 17.10 4.88 -5.43
CA LYS A 59 16.88 5.90 -4.39
C LYS A 59 15.45 6.41 -4.45
N LEU A 60 14.89 6.73 -3.29
CA LEU A 60 13.60 7.43 -3.20
C LEU A 60 13.80 8.89 -3.57
N THR A 61 12.99 9.38 -4.50
CA THR A 61 12.95 10.81 -4.84
C THR A 61 11.68 11.44 -4.28
N GLU A 62 11.79 12.62 -3.69
CA GLU A 62 10.61 13.38 -3.28
C GLU A 62 9.76 13.73 -4.49
N THR A 63 8.48 13.38 -4.47
CA THR A 63 7.54 13.64 -5.56
C THR A 63 6.43 14.59 -5.14
N LYS A 64 6.03 15.47 -6.05
CA LYS A 64 4.82 16.32 -5.97
C LYS A 64 3.70 15.74 -6.83
N PHE A 65 3.49 14.42 -6.69
CA PHE A 65 2.66 13.63 -7.62
C PHE A 65 1.21 14.10 -7.70
N SER A 66 0.63 14.63 -6.60
CA SER A 66 -0.74 15.14 -6.58
C SER A 66 -0.95 16.51 -7.21
N GLY A 67 0.09 17.15 -7.75
CA GLY A 67 0.02 18.51 -8.27
C GLY A 67 -0.14 19.61 -7.20
N ASP A 68 -0.37 19.25 -5.93
CA ASP A 68 -0.34 20.19 -4.80
C ASP A 68 1.12 20.40 -4.35
N SER A 69 1.67 21.59 -4.61
CA SER A 69 3.06 21.92 -4.33
C SER A 69 3.45 21.85 -2.84
N LYS A 70 2.45 21.86 -1.93
CA LYS A 70 2.63 21.74 -0.48
C LYS A 70 2.60 20.30 0.01
N LYS A 71 2.35 19.34 -0.88
CA LYS A 71 2.20 17.92 -0.57
C LYS A 71 3.26 17.12 -1.30
N THR A 72 4.16 16.51 -0.53
CA THR A 72 5.24 15.69 -1.06
C THR A 72 5.16 14.26 -0.56
N SER A 73 5.73 13.33 -1.33
CA SER A 73 5.69 11.90 -1.04
C SER A 73 6.92 11.18 -1.58
N HIS A 74 7.47 10.27 -0.78
CA HIS A 74 8.45 9.29 -1.21
C HIS A 74 7.84 7.96 -1.68
N LEU A 75 6.52 7.78 -1.59
CA LEU A 75 5.86 6.52 -1.95
C LEU A 75 5.62 6.37 -3.46
N PHE A 76 5.28 7.48 -4.15
CA PHE A 76 4.91 7.45 -5.56
C PHE A 76 6.15 7.45 -6.44
N GLN A 77 6.71 6.27 -6.71
CA GLN A 77 7.95 6.08 -7.48
C GLN A 77 7.69 5.37 -8.79
N SER A 78 8.47 5.69 -9.83
CA SER A 78 8.42 4.96 -11.11
C SER A 78 8.89 3.52 -10.95
N THR A 79 8.10 2.57 -11.47
CA THR A 79 8.38 1.13 -11.40
C THR A 79 8.78 0.59 -12.77
N THR A 80 9.37 -0.60 -12.81
CA THR A 80 9.62 -1.34 -14.05
C THR A 80 8.33 -1.85 -14.70
N GLY A 81 7.21 -1.86 -13.98
CA GLY A 81 5.97 -2.49 -14.42
C GLY A 81 6.05 -4.02 -14.48
N VAL A 82 7.05 -4.65 -13.89
CA VAL A 82 7.11 -6.12 -13.76
C VAL A 82 6.84 -6.47 -12.29
N PRO A 83 5.78 -7.25 -11.97
CA PRO A 83 5.53 -7.70 -10.60
C PRO A 83 6.74 -8.48 -10.06
N PRO A 84 7.34 -8.06 -8.94
CA PRO A 84 8.43 -8.80 -8.32
C PRO A 84 7.91 -10.07 -7.62
N LYS A 85 8.85 -10.87 -7.11
CA LYS A 85 8.54 -12.07 -6.33
C LYS A 85 7.58 -11.75 -5.17
N ALA A 86 6.51 -12.55 -5.09
CA ALA A 86 5.55 -12.52 -3.99
C ALA A 86 6.06 -13.27 -2.75
N GLY A 87 5.33 -13.14 -1.65
CA GLY A 87 5.53 -13.94 -0.45
C GLY A 87 5.40 -15.44 -0.73
N LYS A 88 5.84 -16.28 0.22
CA LYS A 88 5.80 -17.75 0.05
C LYS A 88 4.37 -18.28 -0.04
N THR A 89 3.44 -17.60 0.62
CA THR A 89 2.03 -18.02 0.75
C THR A 89 1.04 -16.98 0.23
N ALA A 90 1.49 -15.74 -0.03
CA ALA A 90 0.67 -14.71 -0.65
C ALA A 90 0.80 -14.76 -2.17
N ASN A 91 -0.31 -15.08 -2.86
CA ASN A 91 -0.45 -14.99 -4.31
C ASN A 91 0.77 -15.54 -5.10
N VAL A 92 1.09 -16.80 -4.82
CA VAL A 92 2.18 -17.55 -5.48
C VAL A 92 2.01 -17.66 -7.00
N GLY A 93 0.82 -17.34 -7.53
CA GLY A 93 0.48 -17.48 -8.94
C GLY A 93 0.37 -18.95 -9.35
N GLY A 94 -0.10 -19.20 -10.57
CA GLY A 94 -0.22 -20.54 -11.15
C GLY A 94 -1.62 -21.16 -11.05
N ASP A 95 -2.45 -20.68 -10.13
CA ASP A 95 -3.85 -21.12 -10.05
C ASP A 95 -4.67 -20.53 -11.20
N LYS A 96 -5.58 -21.32 -11.77
CA LYS A 96 -6.53 -20.85 -12.77
C LYS A 96 -7.74 -20.19 -12.10
N ASP A 97 -8.18 -19.06 -12.62
CA ASP A 97 -9.47 -18.46 -12.24
C ASP A 97 -10.65 -19.34 -12.71
N ALA A 98 -11.87 -18.96 -12.32
CA ALA A 98 -13.08 -19.68 -12.72
C ALA A 98 -13.31 -19.73 -14.25
N CYS A 99 -12.61 -18.89 -15.00
CA CYS A 99 -12.64 -18.83 -16.47
C CYS A 99 -11.48 -19.63 -17.11
N GLY A 100 -10.62 -20.27 -16.32
CA GLY A 100 -9.48 -21.06 -16.79
C GLY A 100 -8.19 -20.26 -17.03
N ASN A 101 -8.16 -18.96 -16.74
CA ASN A 101 -6.96 -18.13 -16.93
C ASN A 101 -5.99 -18.29 -15.77
N VAL A 102 -4.71 -18.48 -16.06
CA VAL A 102 -3.67 -18.58 -15.03
C VAL A 102 -3.43 -17.22 -14.38
N ASN A 103 -3.54 -17.16 -13.05
CA ASN A 103 -3.21 -15.97 -12.28
C ASN A 103 -1.69 -15.79 -12.19
N PRO A 104 -1.14 -14.67 -12.69
CA PRO A 104 0.28 -14.39 -12.52
C PRO A 104 0.59 -14.04 -11.06
N PRO A 105 1.82 -14.29 -10.58
CA PRO A 105 2.25 -13.85 -9.26
C PRO A 105 2.11 -12.33 -9.15
N GLY A 106 1.32 -11.86 -8.18
CA GLY A 106 0.95 -10.43 -8.08
C GLY A 106 1.89 -9.58 -7.23
N GLY A 107 3.05 -10.10 -6.80
CA GLY A 107 3.96 -9.41 -5.89
C GLY A 107 3.36 -9.15 -4.50
N GLN A 108 2.35 -9.92 -4.08
CA GLN A 108 1.69 -9.75 -2.79
C GLN A 108 2.59 -10.29 -1.66
N TRP A 109 2.60 -9.62 -0.51
CA TRP A 109 3.32 -10.07 0.67
C TRP A 109 2.40 -10.00 1.90
N LEU A 110 2.25 -11.10 2.64
CA LEU A 110 1.56 -11.03 3.92
C LEU A 110 2.42 -10.24 4.91
N PHE A 111 1.78 -9.45 5.77
CA PHE A 111 2.47 -8.69 6.81
C PHE A 111 3.36 -9.61 7.70
N LYS A 112 2.86 -10.81 8.04
CA LYS A 112 3.63 -11.81 8.81
C LYS A 112 4.89 -12.28 8.09
N GLU A 113 4.87 -12.34 6.76
CA GLU A 113 6.02 -12.80 5.95
C GLU A 113 7.11 -11.73 5.88
N LEU A 114 6.77 -10.44 5.97
CA LEU A 114 7.76 -9.37 6.05
C LEU A 114 8.64 -9.53 7.29
N SER A 115 8.04 -9.90 8.43
CA SER A 115 8.79 -10.21 9.64
C SER A 115 9.50 -11.55 9.56
N GLY A 116 8.80 -12.62 9.15
CA GLY A 116 9.38 -13.97 9.05
C GLY A 116 10.54 -14.08 8.06
N THR A 117 10.61 -13.19 7.07
CA THR A 117 11.72 -13.13 6.09
C THR A 117 12.75 -12.02 6.39
N LYS A 118 12.75 -11.48 7.62
CA LYS A 118 13.70 -10.45 8.09
C LYS A 118 13.78 -9.21 7.17
N LYS A 119 12.65 -8.78 6.60
CA LYS A 119 12.52 -7.48 5.91
C LYS A 119 12.06 -6.37 6.85
N LEU A 120 11.43 -6.76 7.96
CA LEU A 120 10.87 -5.86 8.95
C LEU A 120 11.01 -6.48 10.35
N THR A 121 11.24 -5.67 11.37
CA THR A 121 11.19 -6.13 12.76
C THR A 121 9.78 -6.62 13.12
N SER A 122 9.66 -7.51 14.11
CA SER A 122 8.37 -8.04 14.57
C SER A 122 7.38 -6.96 15.05
N ASN A 123 7.89 -5.83 15.56
CA ASN A 123 7.11 -4.68 15.96
C ASN A 123 6.84 -3.66 14.83
N ALA A 124 7.25 -3.99 13.59
CA ALA A 124 7.11 -3.15 12.40
C ALA A 124 7.76 -1.76 12.43
N LYS A 125 8.63 -1.47 13.42
CA LYS A 125 9.23 -0.15 13.58
C LYS A 125 10.47 0.10 12.72
N LYS A 126 11.19 -0.95 12.33
CA LYS A 126 12.44 -0.84 11.58
C LYS A 126 12.49 -1.87 10.45
N GLY A 127 12.99 -1.45 9.29
CA GLY A 127 13.34 -2.38 8.21
C GLY A 127 14.58 -3.19 8.55
N LEU A 128 14.73 -4.34 7.90
CA LEU A 128 15.82 -5.30 8.09
C LEU A 128 16.29 -5.83 6.73
N GLY A 129 17.48 -6.43 6.65
CA GLY A 129 17.99 -6.99 5.40
C GLY A 129 18.11 -5.96 4.28
N GLY A 130 18.67 -4.78 4.60
CA GLY A 130 18.81 -3.65 3.67
C GLY A 130 17.52 -2.86 3.41
N PHE A 131 16.37 -3.30 3.93
CA PHE A 131 15.15 -2.50 3.86
C PHE A 131 15.17 -1.36 4.88
N GLU A 132 14.76 -0.19 4.43
CA GLU A 132 14.48 1.00 5.23
C GLU A 132 12.96 1.18 5.34
N ARG A 133 12.47 1.51 6.54
CA ARG A 133 11.04 1.74 6.78
C ARG A 133 10.72 3.22 6.66
N HIS A 134 9.69 3.51 5.88
CA HIS A 134 9.12 4.84 5.73
C HIS A 134 7.62 4.84 6.04
N TYR A 135 7.08 6.02 6.33
CA TYR A 135 5.64 6.20 6.52
C TYR A 135 5.15 7.37 5.68
N ASN A 136 4.14 7.13 4.86
CA ASN A 136 3.55 8.17 4.04
C ASN A 136 2.41 8.86 4.79
N SER A 137 2.64 10.08 5.25
CA SER A 137 1.66 10.85 6.03
C SER A 137 0.43 11.25 5.20
N CYS A 138 0.56 11.40 3.89
CA CYS A 138 -0.57 11.73 3.03
C CYS A 138 -1.61 10.62 2.98
N THR A 139 -1.15 9.37 2.88
CA THR A 139 -2.02 8.19 2.68
C THR A 139 -2.27 7.43 3.98
N GLN A 140 -1.49 7.72 5.02
CA GLN A 140 -1.48 7.02 6.31
C GLN A 140 -1.14 5.53 6.15
N THR A 141 -0.14 5.24 5.32
CA THR A 141 0.34 3.86 5.09
C THR A 141 1.87 3.78 5.14
N PRO A 142 2.44 2.71 5.73
CA PRO A 142 3.86 2.43 5.68
C PRO A 142 4.30 1.87 4.31
N PHE A 143 5.60 1.94 4.08
CA PHE A 143 6.28 1.14 3.07
C PHE A 143 7.71 0.85 3.52
N ILE A 144 8.32 -0.19 2.95
CA ILE A 144 9.75 -0.45 3.09
C ILE A 144 10.42 -0.37 1.73
N PHE A 145 11.66 0.09 1.69
CA PHE A 145 12.46 0.20 0.47
C PHE A 145 13.86 -0.34 0.70
N ASN A 146 14.35 -1.17 -0.21
CA ASN A 146 15.75 -1.63 -0.23
C ASN A 146 16.43 -1.03 -1.47
N PRO A 147 17.43 -0.13 -1.31
CA PRO A 147 18.09 0.55 -2.41
C PRO A 147 18.93 -0.41 -3.27
N GLU A 148 19.59 -1.41 -2.68
CA GLU A 148 20.44 -2.37 -3.40
C GLU A 148 19.63 -3.23 -4.38
N THR A 149 18.42 -3.64 -3.98
CA THR A 149 17.54 -4.51 -4.77
C THR A 149 16.45 -3.76 -5.53
N HIS A 150 16.36 -2.44 -5.33
CA HIS A 150 15.29 -1.57 -5.83
C HIS A 150 13.88 -2.01 -5.39
N SER A 151 13.77 -2.83 -4.35
CA SER A 151 12.49 -3.40 -3.91
C SER A 151 11.77 -2.43 -3.01
N LEU A 152 10.57 -2.02 -3.41
CA LEU A 152 9.64 -1.25 -2.57
C LEU A 152 8.44 -2.13 -2.25
N ILE A 153 8.06 -2.23 -0.97
CA ILE A 153 6.85 -2.94 -0.55
C ILE A 153 5.96 -1.97 0.21
N SER A 154 4.77 -1.68 -0.32
CA SER A 154 3.73 -0.91 0.38
C SER A 154 2.76 -1.85 1.07
N TYR A 155 2.47 -1.59 2.34
CA TYR A 155 1.69 -2.47 3.20
C TYR A 155 0.94 -1.67 4.27
N ASP A 156 0.31 -2.37 5.21
CA ASP A 156 -0.25 -1.79 6.42
C ASP A 156 0.34 -2.46 7.66
N ASP A 157 0.50 -1.68 8.73
CA ASP A 157 1.12 -2.09 9.99
C ASP A 157 0.33 -1.53 11.20
N PRO A 158 0.73 -1.85 12.44
CA PRO A 158 0.04 -1.32 13.63
C PRO A 158 -0.07 0.21 13.69
N THR A 159 0.83 0.95 13.05
CA THR A 159 0.78 2.42 12.96
C THR A 159 -0.38 2.88 12.09
N SER A 160 -0.49 2.35 10.87
CA SER A 160 -1.58 2.69 9.96
C SER A 160 -2.92 2.12 10.42
N PHE A 161 -2.93 0.94 11.04
CA PHE A 161 -4.11 0.37 11.69
C PHE A 161 -4.66 1.33 12.75
N ARG A 162 -3.81 1.87 13.61
CA ARG A 162 -4.21 2.85 14.64
C ARG A 162 -4.75 4.13 13.99
N ALA A 163 -4.14 4.62 12.91
CA ALA A 163 -4.63 5.80 12.20
C ALA A 163 -6.03 5.57 11.61
N LYS A 164 -6.26 4.40 11.00
CA LYS A 164 -7.55 3.98 10.45
C LYS A 164 -8.61 3.76 11.53
N ALA A 165 -8.26 3.11 12.64
CA ALA A 165 -9.17 2.92 13.78
C ALA A 165 -9.61 4.27 14.39
N LYS A 166 -8.68 5.21 14.60
CA LYS A 166 -9.01 6.58 15.03
C LYS A 166 -9.88 7.31 14.03
N PHE A 167 -9.76 7.00 12.75
CA PHE A 167 -10.64 7.57 11.73
C PHE A 167 -12.06 7.01 11.84
N VAL A 168 -12.22 5.69 11.93
CA VAL A 168 -13.51 5.00 12.14
C VAL A 168 -14.27 5.59 13.33
N LEU A 169 -13.62 5.65 14.50
CA LEU A 169 -14.22 6.18 15.73
C LEU A 169 -14.71 7.64 15.58
N ARG A 170 -13.94 8.50 14.90
CA ARG A 170 -14.31 9.91 14.70
C ARG A 170 -15.46 10.12 13.73
N HIS A 171 -15.75 9.15 12.87
CA HIS A 171 -16.79 9.26 11.84
C HIS A 171 -18.02 8.40 12.14
N GLY A 172 -18.05 7.74 13.31
CA GLY A 172 -19.19 6.92 13.74
C GLY A 172 -19.45 5.74 12.81
N LEU A 173 -18.39 5.17 12.24
CA LEU A 173 -18.44 3.87 11.56
C LEU A 173 -18.51 2.75 12.60
#